data_AF-A0A972QN93-F1
#
_entry.id   AF-A0A972QN93-F1
#
_cell.length_a   1.000
_cell.length_b   1.000
_cell.length_c   1.000
_cell.angle_alpha   90.00
_cell.angle_beta   90.00
_cell.angle_gamma   90.00
#
_symmetry.space_group_name_H-M   'P 1'
#
loop_
_entity.id
_entity.type
_entity.pdbx_description
1 polymer ?
#
loop_
_entity_poly.entity_id
_entity_poly.type
_entity_poly.pdbx_seq_one_letter_code
_entity_poly.pdbx_strand_id
1 'polypeptide(L)' 'NDTQYFDNVPEVAWNFYIGGYQPAQKWLKDRKGRKLEFDDISHYQKIIVALSETDRLMKDIDKIEIE' A
#
# COMPACT_ATOMS: atom_id res chain seq x y z
N ASN A 1 9.09 -12.64 9.37
CA ASN A 1 7.83 -13.25 9.82
C ASN A 1 7.54 -14.37 8.88
N ASP A 2 8.09 -15.55 9.16
CA ASP A 2 8.06 -16.66 8.20
C ASP A 2 6.69 -17.37 8.21
N THR A 3 5.84 -17.03 9.20
CA THR A 3 4.51 -17.62 9.42
C THR A 3 3.35 -16.64 9.26
N GLN A 4 3.60 -15.32 9.23
CA GLN A 4 2.56 -14.29 9.08
C GLN A 4 3.08 -13.20 8.14
N TYR A 5 2.71 -13.31 6.86
CA TYR A 5 3.10 -12.39 5.80
C TYR A 5 1.90 -12.07 4.91
N PHE A 6 2.01 -10.99 4.15
CA PHE A 6 1.08 -10.65 3.09
C PHE A 6 1.72 -11.05 1.77
N ASP A 7 1.10 -11.98 1.06
CA ASP A 7 1.52 -12.37 -0.28
C ASP A 7 0.76 -11.56 -1.33
N ASN A 8 1.28 -11.52 -2.56
CA ASN A 8 0.65 -10.89 -3.72
C ASN A 8 0.28 -9.41 -3.51
N VAL A 9 1.07 -8.68 -2.70
CA VAL A 9 0.94 -7.22 -2.61
C VAL A 9 1.38 -6.63 -3.96
N PRO A 10 0.55 -5.85 -4.66
CA PRO A 10 0.91 -5.25 -5.93
C PRO A 10 2.18 -4.40 -5.81
N GLU A 11 3.14 -4.58 -6.72
CA GLU A 11 4.40 -3.83 -6.70
C GLU A 11 4.18 -2.31 -6.73
N VAL A 12 3.14 -1.87 -7.45
CA VAL A 12 2.77 -0.46 -7.52
C VAL A 12 2.44 0.11 -6.14
N ALA A 13 1.68 -0.63 -5.33
CA ALA A 13 1.35 -0.22 -3.96
C ALA A 13 2.54 -0.38 -3.01
N TRP A 14 3.33 -1.44 -3.18
CA TRP A 14 4.53 -1.69 -2.38
C TRP A 14 5.59 -0.59 -2.54
N ASN A 15 5.76 -0.11 -3.77
CA ASN A 15 6.76 0.88 -4.14
C ASN A 15 6.24 2.33 -4.16
N PHE A 16 4.94 2.54 -3.95
CA PHE A 16 4.31 3.88 -3.98
C PHE A 16 4.92 4.81 -2.92
N TYR A 17 5.35 5.99 -3.34
CA TYR A 17 5.88 7.02 -2.44
C TYR A 17 4.82 8.09 -2.13
N ILE A 18 4.72 8.46 -0.85
CA ILE A 18 4.04 9.69 -0.42
C ILE A 18 5.08 10.55 0.28
N GLY A 19 5.52 11.61 -0.39
CA GLY A 19 6.70 12.36 0.03
C GLY A 19 7.94 11.46 0.09
N GLY A 20 8.65 11.46 1.21
CA GLY A 20 9.91 10.72 1.38
C GLY A 20 9.78 9.26 1.85
N TYR A 21 8.58 8.66 1.91
CA TYR A 21 8.41 7.31 2.43
C TYR A 21 7.38 6.47 1.67
N GLN A 22 7.47 5.15 1.83
CA GLN A 22 6.57 4.16 1.22
C GLN A 22 5.57 3.66 2.27
N PRO A 23 4.27 4.01 2.18
CA PRO A 23 3.31 3.73 3.25
C PRO A 23 3.12 2.24 3.54
N ALA A 24 3.02 1.40 2.50
CA ALA A 24 2.87 -0.05 2.65
C ALA A 24 4.06 -0.68 3.40
N GLN A 25 5.28 -0.25 3.10
CA GLN A 25 6.48 -0.75 3.78
C GLN A 25 6.59 -0.22 5.21
N LYS A 26 6.36 1.08 5.38
CA LYS A 26 6.45 1.74 6.69
C LYS A 26 5.47 1.13 7.69
N TRP A 27 4.23 0.87 7.29
CA TRP A 27 3.20 0.32 8.17
C TRP A 27 3.60 -1.06 8.75
N LEU A 28 4.17 -1.94 7.91
CA LEU A 28 4.70 -3.24 8.34
C LEU A 28 5.96 -3.09 9.20
N LYS A 29 6.88 -2.20 8.80
CA LYS A 29 8.11 -1.92 9.55
C LYS A 29 7.80 -1.47 10.98
N ASP A 30 6.84 -0.57 11.16
CA ASP A 30 6.44 -0.02 12.46
C ASP A 30 5.76 -1.08 13.36
N ARG A 31 5.31 -2.21 12.80
CA ARG A 31 4.66 -3.32 13.51
C ARG A 31 5.50 -4.60 13.56
N LYS A 32 6.77 -4.54 13.17
CA LYS A 32 7.69 -5.69 13.25
C LYS A 32 7.77 -6.20 14.71
N GLY A 33 7.68 -7.52 14.88
CA GLY A 33 7.71 -8.16 16.20
C GLY A 33 6.37 -8.16 16.96
N ARG A 34 5.30 -7.64 16.35
CA ARG A 34 3.93 -7.74 16.86
C ARG A 34 3.13 -8.74 16.03
N LYS A 35 2.22 -9.46 16.66
CA LYS A 35 1.20 -10.25 15.96
C LYS A 35 0.14 -9.28 15.43
N LEU A 36 -0.19 -9.38 14.16
CA LEU A 36 -1.28 -8.60 13.57
C LEU A 36 -2.60 -9.29 13.88
N GLU A 37 -3.54 -8.55 14.47
CA GLU A 37 -4.91 -9.01 14.68
C GLU A 37 -5.78 -8.70 13.45
N PHE A 38 -7.02 -9.17 13.44
CA PHE A 38 -7.93 -9.03 12.30
C PHE A 38 -8.05 -7.58 11.80
N ASP A 39 -8.18 -6.62 12.70
CA ASP A 39 -8.32 -5.21 12.34
C ASP A 39 -7.03 -4.63 11.73
N ASP A 40 -5.87 -5.06 12.21
CA ASP A 40 -4.57 -4.70 11.61
C ASP A 40 -4.46 -5.23 10.18
N ILE A 41 -4.86 -6.48 9.97
CA ILE A 41 -4.87 -7.12 8.64
C ILE A 41 -5.82 -6.38 7.69
N SER A 42 -7.05 -6.12 8.14
CA SER A 42 -8.05 -5.39 7.36
C SER A 42 -7.58 -3.96 7.04
N HIS A 43 -6.94 -3.30 8.00
CA HIS A 43 -6.39 -1.96 7.81
C HIS A 43 -5.26 -1.97 6.77
N TYR A 44 -4.35 -2.93 6.84
CA TYR A 44 -3.27 -3.05 5.86
C TYR A 44 -3.80 -3.29 4.44
N GLN A 45 -4.80 -4.16 4.28
CA GLN A 45 -5.45 -4.38 2.99
C GLN A 45 -6.08 -3.09 2.43
N LYS A 46 -6.72 -2.28 3.28
CA LYS A 46 -7.26 -0.97 2.87
C LYS A 46 -6.16 -0.01 2.41
N ILE A 47 -4.99 -0.02 3.04
CA ILE A 47 -3.83 0.76 2.57
C ILE A 47 -3.43 0.31 1.17
N ILE A 48 -3.30 -1.00 0.94
CA ILE A 48 -2.91 -1.53 -0.39
C ILE A 48 -3.90 -1.12 -1.48
N VAL A 49 -5.21 -1.24 -1.21
CA VAL A 49 -6.26 -0.82 -2.16
C VAL A 49 -6.18 0.68 -2.42
N ALA A 50 -6.06 1.50 -1.37
CA ALA A 50 -6.00 2.96 -1.52
C ALA A 50 -4.79 3.41 -2.36
N LEU A 51 -3.61 2.82 -2.15
CA LEU A 51 -2.41 3.13 -2.94
C LEU A 51 -2.57 2.69 -4.40
N SER A 52 -3.13 1.50 -4.64
CA SER A 52 -3.36 1.00 -6.00
C SER A 52 -4.36 1.87 -6.78
N GLU A 53 -5.47 2.25 -6.13
CA GLU A 53 -6.47 3.13 -6.73
C GLU A 53 -5.94 4.54 -6.95
N THR A 54 -5.07 5.03 -6.06
CA THR A 54 -4.40 6.33 -6.25
C THR A 54 -3.56 6.33 -7.51
N ASP A 55 -2.69 5.33 -7.70
CA ASP A 55 -1.89 5.19 -8.93
C ASP A 55 -2.77 5.12 -10.18
N ARG A 56 -3.83 4.31 -10.15
CA ARG A 56 -4.78 4.18 -11.26
C ARG A 56 -5.41 5.53 -11.61
N LEU A 57 -5.93 6.24 -10.61
CA LEU A 57 -6.58 7.54 -10.80
C LEU A 57 -5.61 8.60 -11.31
N MET A 58 -4.37 8.64 -10.80
CA MET A 58 -3.34 9.56 -11.30
C MET A 58 -3.07 9.32 -12.78
N LYS A 59 -2.88 8.05 -13.19
CA LYS A 59 -2.70 7.68 -14.60
C LYS A 59 -3.90 8.01 -15.46
N ASP A 60 -5.11 7.91 -14.91
CA ASP A 60 -6.33 8.29 -15.63
C ASP A 60 -6.44 9.81 -15.80
N ILE A 61 -6.00 10.60 -14.81
CA ILE A 61 -5.91 12.06 -14.90
C ILE A 61 -4.87 12.50 -15.94
N ASP A 62 -3.70 11.85 -15.98
CA ASP A 62 -2.63 12.18 -16.94
C ASP A 62 -3.04 11.99 -18.41
N LYS A 63 -4.11 11.22 -18.68
CA LYS A 63 -4.66 11.01 -20.03
C LYS A 63 -5.63 12.13 -20.45
N ILE A 64 -6.01 13.03 -19.55
CA ILE A 64 -6.91 14.14 -19.86
C ILE A 64 -6.09 15.22 -20.56
N GLU A 65 -6.22 15.32 -21.88
CA GLU A 65 -5.70 16.46 -22.65
C GLU A 65 -6.58 17.69 -22.37
N ILE A 66 -5.95 18.81 -22.03
CA ILE A 66 -6.64 20.10 -21.83
C ILE A 66 -6.42 20.92 -23.10
N GLU A 67 -7.52 21.25 -23.80
CA GLU A 67 -7.54 22.17 -24.95
C GLU A 67 -7.40 23.65 -24.56
#